data_AF-R7EV83-F1
#
_entry.id   AF-R7EV83-F1
#
_cell.length_a   1.000
_cell.length_b   1.000
_cell.length_c   1.000
_cell.angle_alpha   90.00
_cell.angle_beta   90.00
_cell.angle_gamma   90.00
#
_symmetry.space_group_name_H-M   'P 1'
#
loop_
_entity.id
_entity.type
_entity.pdbx_description
1 polymer ?
#
loop_
_entity_poly.entity_id
_entity_poly.type
_entity_poly.pdbx_seq_one_letter_code
_entity_poly.pdbx_strand_id
1 'polypeptide(L)'
;MYWFLLLQFPAMIYQFLRWSNYDYVGGTLGWMMSGPISTLLYVISFYFMVRRWDKSLTYLENLKHNWMLIVCLMPSMLNETKISFIYILLYFVLLVPFGRNYLKRLVYVVPLGLVITVGAIAIYNKNFDNPYEEGRADKISIDEYVMGDDNIREAVLDGTMETVIPYVEEEAVDLARGIKLLAIPMVMSSEPHGWVVGFGPSQFKGNHVMAQSDFSKDLEWLLMGTTITVMMILIDLGLLGVVWMICYIMALFRAFRRVRKREMRITIFMLVIFLMVMFYMAMHQTIPLIIIFTFIIMLSSRWGLLKHVPVFSGWMLPPVKKYVCE
;
A
#
# COMPACT_ATOMS: atom_id res chain seq x y z
N MET A 1 6.93 5.40 -15.95
CA MET A 1 7.09 4.34 -14.93
C MET A 1 8.55 4.14 -14.52
N TYR A 2 9.49 3.76 -15.41
CA TYR A 2 10.90 3.57 -14.97
C TYR A 2 11.56 4.87 -14.49
N TRP A 3 11.46 5.96 -15.27
CA TRP A 3 11.95 7.28 -14.85
C TRP A 3 11.30 7.76 -13.55
N PHE A 4 10.02 7.45 -13.36
CA PHE A 4 9.32 7.74 -12.10
C PHE A 4 10.01 7.07 -10.91
N LEU A 5 10.38 5.78 -11.00
CA LEU A 5 11.14 5.08 -9.93
C LEU A 5 12.45 5.80 -9.62
N LEU A 6 13.22 6.16 -10.66
CA LEU A 6 14.51 6.81 -10.49
C LEU A 6 14.40 8.19 -9.84
N LEU A 7 13.37 8.96 -10.20
CA LEU A 7 13.14 10.29 -9.64
C LEU A 7 12.72 10.27 -8.18
N GLN A 8 12.11 9.17 -7.70
CA GLN A 8 11.73 9.07 -6.29
C GLN A 8 12.93 9.03 -5.35
N PHE A 9 14.02 8.41 -5.77
CA PHE A 9 15.21 8.28 -4.93
C PHE A 9 15.80 9.63 -4.49
N PRO A 10 16.20 10.55 -5.39
CA PRO A 10 16.69 11.86 -4.98
C PRO A 10 15.61 12.72 -4.31
N ALA A 11 14.35 12.62 -4.76
CA ALA A 11 13.25 13.39 -4.18
C ALA A 11 13.05 13.02 -2.70
N MET A 12 12.82 11.75 -2.40
CA MET A 12 12.54 11.29 -1.04
C MET A 12 13.74 11.46 -0.11
N ILE A 13 14.98 11.30 -0.59
CA ILE A 13 16.17 11.61 0.21
C ILE A 13 16.20 13.09 0.59
N TYR A 14 15.98 13.99 -0.37
CA TYR A 14 15.94 15.42 -0.08
C TYR A 14 14.85 15.76 0.94
N GLN A 15 13.65 15.20 0.78
CA GLN A 15 12.53 15.43 1.70
C GLN A 15 12.84 14.90 3.11
N PHE A 16 13.42 13.69 3.21
CA PHE A 16 13.84 13.10 4.47
C PHE A 16 14.87 13.98 5.19
N LEU A 17 15.92 14.43 4.48
CA LEU A 17 16.94 15.31 5.04
C LEU A 17 16.40 16.69 5.44
N ARG A 18 15.38 17.20 4.75
CA ARG A 18 14.84 18.53 5.00
C ARG A 18 13.86 18.56 6.16
N TRP A 19 12.96 17.59 6.24
CA TRP A 19 11.85 17.64 7.19
C TRP A 19 11.99 16.70 8.36
N SER A 20 12.78 15.61 8.26
CA SER A 20 12.92 14.52 9.24
C SER A 20 11.62 13.81 9.65
N ASN A 21 10.47 14.50 9.54
CA ASN A 21 9.14 13.95 9.70
C ASN A 21 8.77 13.14 8.45
N TYR A 22 8.69 11.85 8.71
CA TYR A 22 8.61 10.77 7.74
C TYR A 22 7.32 10.75 6.92
N ASP A 23 6.24 11.35 7.41
CA ASP A 23 4.99 11.50 6.66
C ASP A 23 5.08 12.52 5.53
N TYR A 24 6.02 13.47 5.64
CA TYR A 24 6.30 14.41 4.56
C TYR A 24 7.17 13.82 3.44
N VAL A 25 7.62 12.58 3.58
CA VAL A 25 8.43 11.86 2.58
C VAL A 25 7.52 11.15 1.57
N GLY A 26 6.79 11.93 0.77
CA GLY A 26 5.88 11.45 -0.28
C GLY A 26 6.46 11.46 -1.71
N GLY A 27 7.75 11.76 -1.86
CA GLY A 27 8.44 11.83 -3.14
C GLY A 27 7.83 12.87 -4.07
N THR A 28 7.73 12.54 -5.35
CA THR A 28 7.15 13.45 -6.36
C THR A 28 5.62 13.57 -6.27
N LEU A 29 4.95 12.84 -5.36
CA LEU A 29 3.51 13.01 -5.11
C LEU A 29 3.21 14.16 -4.14
N GLY A 30 4.23 14.72 -3.48
CA GLY A 30 4.07 15.82 -2.52
C GLY A 30 3.98 15.33 -1.07
N TRP A 31 3.56 16.22 -0.18
CA TRP A 31 3.49 15.98 1.26
C TRP A 31 2.34 15.02 1.63
N MET A 32 2.51 14.26 2.71
CA MET A 32 1.50 13.33 3.26
C MET A 32 1.07 12.22 2.29
N MET A 33 1.94 11.89 1.33
CA MET A 33 1.72 10.85 0.31
C MET A 33 2.69 9.66 0.46
N SER A 34 3.24 9.46 1.66
CA SER A 34 4.20 8.40 2.02
C SER A 34 3.69 6.98 1.70
N GLY A 35 2.43 6.68 2.04
CA GLY A 35 1.78 5.40 1.72
C GLY A 35 1.61 5.16 0.22
N PRO A 36 0.94 6.07 -0.52
CA PRO A 36 0.76 5.92 -1.96
C PRO A 36 2.07 5.84 -2.74
N ILE A 37 3.08 6.65 -2.42
CA ILE A 37 4.37 6.59 -3.12
C ILE A 37 5.08 5.26 -2.91
N SER A 38 5.08 4.74 -1.66
CA SER A 38 5.65 3.44 -1.35
C SER A 38 4.99 2.35 -2.17
N THR A 39 3.66 2.34 -2.21
CA THR A 39 2.89 1.36 -2.98
C THR A 39 3.23 1.41 -4.47
N LEU A 40 3.36 2.61 -5.05
CA LEU A 40 3.79 2.79 -6.44
C LEU A 40 5.20 2.26 -6.69
N LEU A 41 6.15 2.50 -5.77
CA LEU A 41 7.52 1.97 -5.90
C LEU A 41 7.51 0.44 -6.03
N TYR A 42 6.81 -0.25 -5.13
CA TYR A 42 6.70 -1.71 -5.15
C TYR A 42 5.99 -2.23 -6.39
N VAL A 43 4.82 -1.66 -6.73
CA VAL A 43 4.01 -2.08 -7.89
C VAL A 43 4.77 -1.91 -9.20
N ILE A 44 5.42 -0.77 -9.41
CA ILE A 44 6.16 -0.48 -10.65
C ILE A 44 7.44 -1.32 -10.72
N SER A 45 8.19 -1.41 -9.61
CA SER A 45 9.42 -2.21 -9.55
C SER A 45 9.14 -3.69 -9.81
N PHE A 46 8.09 -4.25 -9.17
CA PHE A 46 7.73 -5.66 -9.33
C PHE A 46 7.32 -5.97 -10.77
N TYR A 47 6.53 -5.09 -11.39
CA TYR A 47 6.18 -5.20 -12.81
C TYR A 47 7.44 -5.28 -13.70
N PHE A 48 8.41 -4.37 -13.51
CA PHE A 48 9.63 -4.38 -14.32
C PHE A 48 10.52 -5.59 -14.03
N MET A 49 10.62 -6.03 -12.78
CA MET A 49 11.36 -7.25 -12.42
C MET A 49 10.80 -8.47 -13.13
N VAL A 50 9.49 -8.69 -13.04
CA VAL A 50 8.83 -9.83 -13.70
C VAL A 50 8.99 -9.74 -15.22
N ARG A 51 8.95 -8.53 -15.77
CA ARG A 51 9.11 -8.27 -17.20
C ARG A 51 10.53 -8.55 -17.72
N ARG A 52 11.53 -8.32 -16.88
CA ARG A 52 12.96 -8.50 -17.15
C ARG A 52 13.50 -9.84 -16.65
N TRP A 53 12.63 -10.69 -16.08
CA TRP A 53 13.02 -11.97 -15.52
C TRP A 53 13.50 -12.92 -16.61
N ASP A 54 14.77 -13.32 -16.54
CA ASP A 54 15.39 -14.27 -17.44
C ASP A 54 15.33 -15.68 -16.82
N LYS A 55 14.79 -16.64 -17.58
CA LYS A 55 14.65 -18.03 -17.14
C LYS A 55 15.96 -18.82 -17.20
N SER A 56 16.95 -18.33 -17.96
CA SER A 56 18.28 -18.96 -18.05
C SER A 56 19.15 -18.67 -16.83
N LEU A 57 18.87 -17.57 -16.12
CA LEU A 57 19.59 -17.15 -14.93
C LEU A 57 18.97 -17.75 -13.66
N THR A 58 19.79 -17.94 -12.64
CA THR A 58 19.35 -18.25 -11.28
C THR A 58 18.58 -17.07 -10.66
N TYR A 59 17.94 -17.31 -9.53
CA TYR A 59 17.18 -16.27 -8.82
C TYR A 59 18.08 -15.10 -8.40
N LEU A 60 19.24 -15.37 -7.80
CA LEU A 60 20.18 -14.35 -7.35
C LEU A 60 20.81 -13.60 -8.53
N GLU A 61 21.12 -14.29 -9.63
CA GLU A 61 21.62 -13.63 -10.84
C GLU A 61 20.57 -12.71 -11.46
N ASN A 62 19.29 -13.09 -11.45
CA ASN A 62 18.20 -12.20 -11.86
C ASN A 62 18.11 -10.95 -10.97
N LEU A 63 18.24 -11.11 -9.65
CA LEU A 63 18.27 -9.96 -8.72
C LEU A 63 19.47 -9.06 -9.01
N LYS A 64 20.67 -9.63 -9.18
CA LYS A 64 21.89 -8.89 -9.51
C LYS A 64 21.78 -8.17 -10.85
N HIS A 65 21.22 -8.81 -11.87
CA HIS A 65 21.03 -8.21 -13.20
C HIS A 65 20.01 -7.07 -13.19
N ASN A 66 19.14 -7.03 -12.19
CA ASN A 66 18.09 -6.03 -12.05
C ASN A 66 18.19 -5.24 -10.74
N TRP A 67 19.39 -5.16 -10.16
CA TRP A 67 19.65 -4.61 -8.83
C TRP A 67 19.11 -3.19 -8.64
N MET A 68 19.13 -2.37 -9.70
CA MET A 68 18.61 -1.01 -9.67
C MET A 68 17.11 -0.96 -9.32
N LEU A 69 16.32 -1.95 -9.74
CA LEU A 69 14.90 -2.02 -9.39
C LEU A 69 14.69 -2.29 -7.90
N ILE A 70 15.64 -2.96 -7.23
CA ILE A 70 15.64 -3.20 -5.79
C ILE A 70 16.10 -1.93 -5.07
N VAL A 71 17.15 -1.27 -5.56
CA VAL A 71 17.63 -0.01 -4.97
C VAL A 71 16.57 1.09 -5.02
N CYS A 72 15.75 1.14 -6.08
CA CYS A 72 14.61 2.05 -6.14
C CYS A 72 13.53 1.81 -5.06
N LEU A 73 13.58 0.70 -4.30
CA LEU A 73 12.70 0.45 -3.16
C LEU A 73 13.24 1.07 -1.86
N MET A 74 14.56 1.31 -1.76
CA MET A 74 15.20 1.89 -0.56
C MET A 74 14.54 3.18 -0.07
N PRO A 75 14.09 4.12 -0.94
CA PRO A 75 13.41 5.32 -0.48
C PRO A 75 12.15 5.04 0.35
N SER A 76 11.46 3.93 0.12
CA SER A 76 10.30 3.54 0.94
C SER A 76 10.67 3.18 2.38
N MET A 77 11.96 2.95 2.68
CA MET A 77 12.45 2.72 4.04
C MET A 77 12.73 4.04 4.79
N LEU A 78 12.76 5.17 4.09
CA LEU A 78 12.97 6.50 4.65
C LEU A 78 11.65 7.20 5.02
N ASN A 79 10.53 6.48 4.99
CA ASN A 79 9.23 7.00 5.39
C ASN A 79 8.62 6.11 6.48
N GLU A 80 7.54 6.58 7.11
CA GLU A 80 6.93 5.95 8.30
C GLU A 80 6.16 4.66 7.98
N THR A 81 6.08 4.28 6.69
CA THR A 81 5.08 3.33 6.20
C THR A 81 5.44 1.87 6.55
N LYS A 82 5.00 1.38 7.71
CA LYS A 82 5.24 0.00 8.21
C LYS A 82 4.73 -1.11 7.26
N ILE A 83 3.72 -0.83 6.41
CA ILE A 83 3.22 -1.82 5.44
C ILE A 83 4.24 -2.15 4.34
N SER A 84 5.23 -1.28 4.12
CA SER A 84 6.31 -1.52 3.15
C SER A 84 7.16 -2.74 3.52
N PHE A 85 7.27 -3.10 4.81
CA PHE A 85 7.93 -4.33 5.28
C PHE A 85 7.19 -5.60 4.84
N ILE A 86 5.87 -5.54 4.76
CA ILE A 86 5.08 -6.65 4.22
C ILE A 86 5.25 -6.68 2.70
N TYR A 87 5.26 -5.52 2.04
CA TYR A 87 5.44 -5.43 0.58
C TYR A 87 6.79 -5.98 0.13
N ILE A 88 7.89 -5.70 0.84
CA ILE A 88 9.22 -6.22 0.48
C ILE A 88 9.30 -7.74 0.64
N LEU A 89 8.69 -8.31 1.68
CA LEU A 89 8.62 -9.75 1.84
C LEU A 89 7.82 -10.41 0.71
N LEU A 90 6.63 -9.87 0.41
CA LEU A 90 5.79 -10.33 -0.69
C LEU A 90 6.50 -10.20 -2.05
N TYR A 91 7.25 -9.12 -2.25
CA TYR A 91 8.01 -8.86 -3.45
C TYR A 91 9.00 -10.00 -3.71
N PHE A 92 9.86 -10.35 -2.75
CA PHE A 92 10.85 -11.41 -2.97
C PHE A 92 10.21 -12.78 -3.14
N VAL A 93 9.18 -13.12 -2.35
CA VAL A 93 8.47 -14.41 -2.45
C VAL A 93 7.78 -14.56 -3.81
N LEU A 94 7.04 -13.56 -4.25
CA LEU A 94 6.24 -13.64 -5.48
C LEU A 94 7.05 -13.42 -6.77
N LEU A 95 8.31 -12.99 -6.67
CA LEU A 95 9.22 -12.98 -7.83
C LEU A 95 9.54 -14.39 -8.33
N VAL A 96 9.53 -15.39 -7.45
CA VAL A 96 9.83 -16.77 -7.79
C VAL A 96 8.83 -17.28 -8.84
N PRO A 97 9.28 -17.71 -10.03
CA PRO A 97 8.39 -18.27 -11.03
C PRO A 97 7.65 -19.50 -10.51
N PHE A 98 6.31 -19.50 -10.62
CA PHE A 98 5.48 -20.66 -10.30
C PHE A 98 5.84 -21.84 -11.21
N GLY A 99 6.04 -23.01 -10.60
CA GLY A 99 6.40 -24.24 -11.30
C GLY A 99 6.60 -25.39 -10.32
N ARG A 100 6.93 -26.59 -10.82
CA ARG A 100 7.05 -27.82 -10.01
C ARG A 100 8.04 -27.70 -8.84
N ASN A 101 9.08 -26.89 -9.01
CA ASN A 101 10.11 -26.67 -7.99
C ASN A 101 9.87 -25.42 -7.13
N TYR A 102 8.74 -24.73 -7.27
CA TYR A 102 8.46 -23.47 -6.56
C TYR A 102 8.68 -23.58 -5.05
N LEU A 103 8.11 -24.62 -4.41
CA LEU A 103 8.27 -24.85 -2.97
C LEU A 103 9.73 -25.06 -2.56
N LYS A 104 10.51 -25.80 -3.36
CA LYS A 104 11.95 -25.99 -3.12
C LYS A 104 12.70 -24.66 -3.21
N ARG A 105 12.27 -23.77 -4.11
CA ARG A 105 12.86 -22.44 -4.26
C ARG A 105 12.56 -21.52 -3.08
N LEU A 106 11.37 -21.65 -2.48
CA LEU A 106 11.00 -20.86 -1.31
C LEU A 106 11.89 -21.15 -0.10
N VAL A 107 12.45 -22.35 0.04
CA VAL A 107 13.33 -22.71 1.15
C VAL A 107 14.53 -21.76 1.30
N TYR A 108 15.08 -21.26 0.19
CA TYR A 108 16.18 -20.29 0.23
C TYR A 108 15.74 -18.84 -0.01
N VAL A 109 14.62 -18.60 -0.69
CA VAL A 109 14.11 -17.23 -0.92
C VAL A 109 13.45 -16.64 0.31
N VAL A 110 12.71 -17.42 1.10
CA VAL A 110 12.04 -16.93 2.31
C VAL A 110 13.06 -16.46 3.34
N PRO A 111 14.12 -17.22 3.70
CA PRO A 111 15.16 -16.72 4.59
C PRO A 111 15.83 -15.47 4.07
N LEU A 112 16.12 -15.38 2.77
CA LEU A 112 16.69 -14.16 2.18
C LEU A 112 15.74 -12.97 2.33
N GLY A 113 14.45 -13.14 2.02
CA GLY A 113 13.43 -12.11 2.20
C GLY A 113 13.30 -11.67 3.66
N LEU A 114 13.36 -12.62 4.60
CA LEU A 114 13.36 -12.34 6.04
C LEU A 114 14.59 -11.55 6.46
N VAL A 115 15.80 -11.94 6.02
CA VAL A 115 17.04 -11.20 6.32
C VAL A 115 16.97 -9.76 5.81
N ILE A 116 16.46 -9.56 4.60
CA ILE A 116 16.27 -8.22 4.03
C ILE A 116 15.24 -7.42 4.83
N THR A 117 14.12 -8.05 5.22
CA THR A 117 13.06 -7.40 6.00
C THR A 117 13.55 -7.03 7.39
N VAL A 118 14.26 -7.93 8.08
CA VAL A 118 14.87 -7.67 9.40
C VAL A 118 15.93 -6.59 9.29
N GLY A 119 16.76 -6.60 8.23
CA GLY A 119 17.72 -5.53 7.98
C GLY A 119 17.04 -4.17 7.76
N ALA A 120 15.93 -4.15 7.02
CA ALA A 120 15.12 -2.95 6.83
C ALA A 120 14.53 -2.43 8.15
N ILE A 121 13.97 -3.33 8.98
CA ILE A 121 13.44 -2.99 10.31
C ILE A 121 14.57 -2.48 11.22
N ALA A 122 15.75 -3.09 11.19
CA ALA A 122 16.89 -2.64 12.01
C ALA A 122 17.38 -1.24 11.59
N ILE A 123 17.41 -0.95 10.28
CA ILE A 123 17.73 0.39 9.76
C ILE A 123 16.65 1.39 10.20
N TYR A 124 15.38 1.00 10.13
CA TYR A 124 14.28 1.81 10.63
C TYR A 124 14.47 2.08 12.13
N ASN A 125 14.52 1.08 13.00
CA ASN A 125 14.67 1.31 14.45
C ASN A 125 15.91 2.17 14.78
N LYS A 126 17.06 1.95 14.13
CA LYS A 126 18.27 2.75 14.38
C LYS A 126 18.12 4.24 14.04
N ASN A 127 17.41 4.58 12.97
CA ASN A 127 17.24 5.99 12.59
C ASN A 127 16.03 6.64 13.27
N PHE A 128 15.16 5.85 13.90
CA PHE A 128 13.84 6.27 14.38
C PHE A 128 13.67 6.11 15.91
N ASP A 129 14.55 5.37 16.60
CA ASP A 129 14.66 5.40 18.07
C ASP A 129 15.24 6.76 18.48
N ASN A 130 14.36 7.68 18.87
CA ASN A 130 14.72 9.02 19.29
C ASN A 130 15.20 8.99 20.76
N PRO A 131 16.46 9.33 21.08
CA PRO A 131 16.97 9.32 22.45
C PRO A 131 16.38 10.44 23.34
N TYR A 132 15.50 11.30 22.81
CA TYR A 132 14.82 12.36 23.55
C TYR A 132 13.39 12.01 24.00
N GLU A 133 12.86 10.84 23.62
CA GLU A 133 11.64 10.28 24.21
C GLU A 133 12.01 9.15 25.18
N GLU A 134 12.72 9.49 26.27
CA GLU A 134 12.85 8.63 27.46
C GLU A 134 11.45 8.45 28.07
N GLY A 135 10.68 7.52 27.51
CA GLY A 135 9.30 7.21 27.92
C GLY A 135 8.43 6.58 26.82
N ARG A 136 8.80 6.72 25.54
CA ARG A 136 8.13 6.06 24.39
C ARG A 136 9.04 5.10 23.61
N ALA A 137 10.20 4.79 24.19
CA ALA A 137 11.09 3.73 23.71
C ALA A 137 10.56 2.31 24.02
N ASP A 138 9.35 2.19 24.57
CA ASP A 138 8.60 0.94 24.47
C ASP A 138 8.08 0.84 23.04
N LYS A 139 8.86 0.11 22.23
CA LYS A 139 8.45 -0.58 21.00
C LYS A 139 6.97 -0.33 20.69
N ILE A 140 6.65 0.68 19.87
CA ILE A 140 5.29 0.80 19.31
C ILE A 140 5.04 -0.55 18.66
N SER A 141 4.27 -1.37 19.35
CA SER A 141 4.03 -2.73 18.93
C SER A 141 3.24 -2.62 17.63
N ILE A 142 3.41 -3.56 16.69
CA ILE A 142 2.57 -3.56 15.49
C ILE A 142 1.08 -3.52 15.88
N ASP A 143 0.76 -4.07 17.05
CA ASP A 143 -0.56 -3.98 17.67
C ASP A 143 -0.96 -2.54 17.99
N GLU A 144 -0.20 -1.79 18.78
CA GLU A 144 -0.51 -0.39 19.10
C GLU A 144 -0.57 0.52 17.86
N TYR A 145 0.29 0.29 16.86
CA TYR A 145 0.21 1.05 15.61
C TYR A 145 -1.06 0.75 14.79
N VAL A 146 -1.53 -0.50 14.79
CA VAL A 146 -2.70 -0.92 14.01
C VAL A 146 -3.99 -0.64 14.78
N MET A 147 -4.02 -1.00 16.06
CA MET A 147 -5.19 -1.00 16.93
C MET A 147 -5.29 0.24 17.82
N GLY A 148 -4.24 1.05 17.92
CA GLY A 148 -4.20 2.26 18.74
C GLY A 148 -4.07 1.98 20.23
N ASP A 149 -4.19 3.05 21.02
CA ASP A 149 -4.22 2.99 22.48
C ASP A 149 -5.44 2.20 22.97
N ASP A 150 -5.22 1.30 23.93
CA ASP A 150 -6.25 0.42 24.46
C ASP A 150 -7.41 1.19 25.13
N ASN A 151 -7.12 2.30 25.84
CA ASN A 151 -8.15 3.10 26.50
C ASN A 151 -9.04 3.81 25.49
N ILE A 152 -8.43 4.37 24.42
CA ILE A 152 -9.19 5.00 23.34
C ILE A 152 -10.03 3.97 22.58
N ARG A 153 -9.47 2.78 22.36
CA ARG A 153 -10.19 1.68 21.70
C ARG A 153 -11.40 1.22 22.53
N GLU A 154 -11.23 1.04 23.84
CA GLU A 154 -12.33 0.69 24.76
C GLU A 154 -13.38 1.79 24.80
N ALA A 155 -12.99 3.06 24.90
CA ALA A 155 -13.90 4.19 24.88
C ALA A 155 -14.76 4.26 23.60
N VAL A 156 -14.17 3.94 22.44
CA VAL A 156 -14.92 3.86 21.17
C VAL A 156 -15.92 2.70 21.17
N LEU A 157 -15.55 1.54 21.71
CA LEU A 157 -16.43 0.36 21.78
C LEU A 157 -17.58 0.56 22.76
N ASP A 158 -17.33 1.27 23.86
CA ASP A 158 -18.33 1.60 24.88
C ASP A 158 -19.19 2.82 24.50
N GLY A 159 -18.85 3.51 23.40
CA GLY A 159 -19.57 4.66 22.89
C GLY A 159 -19.36 5.95 23.69
N THR A 160 -18.31 6.03 24.51
CA THR A 160 -17.99 7.18 25.37
C THR A 160 -17.19 8.24 24.61
N MET A 161 -17.85 8.94 23.68
CA MET A 161 -17.21 9.94 22.81
C MET A 161 -16.69 11.18 23.52
N GLU A 162 -17.16 11.44 24.75
CA GLU A 162 -16.64 12.51 25.61
C GLU A 162 -15.15 12.34 25.94
N THR A 163 -14.62 11.11 25.91
CA THR A 163 -13.19 10.83 26.09
C THR A 163 -12.42 10.85 24.76
N VAL A 164 -13.07 10.44 23.67
CA VAL A 164 -12.43 10.26 22.35
C VAL A 164 -12.29 11.58 21.60
N ILE A 165 -13.31 12.43 21.62
CA ILE A 165 -13.34 13.68 20.85
C ILE A 165 -12.22 14.64 21.31
N PRO A 166 -12.03 14.92 22.61
CA PRO A 166 -10.93 15.79 23.06
C PRO A 166 -9.56 15.23 22.68
N TYR A 167 -9.36 13.92 22.78
CA TYR A 167 -8.12 13.27 22.38
C TYR A 167 -7.78 13.48 20.89
N VAL A 168 -8.78 13.43 20.01
CA VAL A 168 -8.56 13.63 18.56
C VAL A 168 -8.41 15.11 18.22
N GLU A 169 -9.33 15.95 18.70
CA GLU A 169 -9.45 17.34 18.27
C GLU A 169 -8.46 18.26 19.00
N GLU A 170 -8.24 18.07 20.30
CA GLU A 170 -7.38 18.94 21.10
C GLU A 170 -5.90 18.51 21.04
N GLU A 171 -5.63 17.21 21.05
CA GLU A 171 -4.26 16.69 20.92
C GLU A 171 -3.81 16.55 19.45
N ALA A 172 -4.72 16.79 18.49
CA ALA A 172 -4.50 16.66 17.05
C ALA A 172 -3.96 15.26 16.65
N VAL A 173 -4.42 14.22 17.35
CA VAL A 173 -3.96 12.84 17.14
C VAL A 173 -4.85 12.12 16.13
N ASP A 174 -4.23 11.55 15.09
CA ASP A 174 -4.94 10.68 14.14
C ASP A 174 -5.28 9.34 14.79
N LEU A 175 -6.56 8.95 14.76
CA LEU A 175 -6.98 7.64 15.26
C LEU A 175 -6.34 6.51 14.45
N ALA A 176 -5.89 5.48 15.17
CA ALA A 176 -5.39 4.27 14.54
C ALA A 176 -6.45 3.61 13.66
N ARG A 177 -5.99 2.96 12.60
CA ARG A 177 -6.86 2.38 11.56
C ARG A 177 -7.83 1.34 12.12
N GLY A 178 -7.38 0.54 13.07
CA GLY A 178 -8.19 -0.46 13.77
C GLY A 178 -9.34 0.17 14.54
N ILE A 179 -9.09 1.24 15.30
CA ILE A 179 -10.13 1.99 16.03
C ILE A 179 -11.19 2.52 15.06
N LYS A 180 -10.77 3.13 13.94
CA LYS A 180 -11.71 3.62 12.91
C LYS A 180 -12.59 2.51 12.34
N LEU A 181 -12.03 1.32 12.10
CA LEU A 181 -12.81 0.16 11.63
C LEU A 181 -13.79 -0.35 12.71
N LEU A 182 -13.39 -0.32 13.98
CA LEU A 182 -14.23 -0.71 15.12
C LEU A 182 -15.37 0.28 15.39
N ALA A 183 -15.21 1.56 15.02
CA ALA A 183 -16.25 2.57 15.12
C ALA A 183 -17.35 2.43 14.05
N ILE A 184 -17.09 1.72 12.94
CA ILE A 184 -18.04 1.60 11.82
C ILE A 184 -19.41 1.09 12.28
N PRO A 185 -19.54 -0.02 13.05
CA PRO A 185 -20.85 -0.50 13.46
C PRO A 185 -21.68 0.51 14.25
N MET A 186 -21.03 1.32 15.10
CA MET A 186 -21.70 2.39 15.84
C MET A 186 -22.29 3.43 14.91
N VAL A 187 -21.49 3.92 13.95
CA VAL A 187 -21.95 4.92 12.97
C VAL A 187 -23.03 4.34 12.05
N MET A 188 -22.81 3.16 11.49
CA MET A 188 -23.74 2.56 10.52
C MET A 188 -25.10 2.19 11.13
N SER A 189 -25.17 2.04 12.46
CA SER A 189 -26.39 1.71 13.20
C SER A 189 -27.12 2.94 13.73
N SER A 190 -26.59 4.15 13.55
CA SER A 190 -27.28 5.40 13.94
C SER A 190 -28.54 5.65 13.10
N GLU A 191 -28.57 5.10 11.88
CA GLU A 191 -29.67 5.24 10.93
C GLU A 191 -30.12 3.88 10.39
N PRO A 192 -31.44 3.61 10.26
CA PRO A 192 -31.95 2.31 9.78
C PRO A 192 -31.44 1.89 8.40
N HIS A 193 -31.08 2.87 7.57
CA HIS A 193 -30.62 2.65 6.19
C HIS A 193 -29.09 2.60 6.05
N GLY A 194 -28.34 2.98 7.10
CA GLY A 194 -26.90 3.15 7.05
C GLY A 194 -26.18 1.92 6.52
N TRP A 195 -26.45 0.74 7.09
CA TRP A 195 -25.87 -0.52 6.63
C TRP A 195 -26.14 -0.86 5.15
N VAL A 196 -27.31 -0.53 4.62
CA VAL A 196 -27.68 -0.96 3.26
C VAL A 196 -27.08 -0.05 2.21
N VAL A 197 -27.32 1.26 2.34
CA VAL A 197 -27.01 2.26 1.30
C VAL A 197 -26.00 3.32 1.74
N GLY A 198 -25.55 3.29 2.99
CA GLY A 198 -24.68 4.32 3.56
C GLY A 198 -25.40 5.64 3.76
N PHE A 199 -24.61 6.70 3.94
CA PHE A 199 -25.05 8.07 4.19
C PHE A 199 -24.97 8.94 2.91
N GLY A 200 -24.70 8.32 1.76
CA GLY A 200 -24.55 8.98 0.47
C GLY A 200 -23.10 9.43 0.21
N PRO A 201 -22.74 9.63 -1.07
CA PRO A 201 -21.35 9.91 -1.44
C PRO A 201 -20.89 11.26 -0.92
N SER A 202 -19.58 11.37 -0.66
CA SER A 202 -18.89 12.61 -0.27
C SER A 202 -18.86 12.92 1.22
N GLN A 203 -19.08 11.97 2.11
CA GLN A 203 -18.95 12.23 3.56
C GLN A 203 -17.51 12.54 3.96
N PHE A 204 -16.54 12.13 3.15
CA PHE A 204 -15.11 12.37 3.35
C PHE A 204 -14.60 13.63 2.62
N LYS A 205 -15.48 14.48 2.08
CA LYS A 205 -15.07 15.74 1.45
C LYS A 205 -15.07 16.87 2.49
N GLY A 206 -13.92 17.49 2.73
CA GLY A 206 -13.84 18.68 3.56
C GLY A 206 -12.42 19.19 3.77
N ASN A 207 -12.19 20.47 3.46
CA ASN A 207 -11.36 21.44 4.21
C ASN A 207 -11.17 22.75 3.43
N HIS A 208 -11.13 22.74 2.08
CA HIS A 208 -10.76 23.95 1.31
C HIS A 208 -11.61 24.31 0.07
N VAL A 209 -12.49 23.44 -0.45
CA VAL A 209 -13.19 23.68 -1.74
C VAL A 209 -14.70 23.41 -1.71
N MET A 210 -15.18 22.50 -0.85
CA MET A 210 -16.61 22.23 -0.65
C MET A 210 -16.93 22.25 0.84
N ALA A 211 -18.12 22.73 1.19
CA ALA A 211 -18.63 22.68 2.55
C ALA A 211 -18.78 21.22 3.01
N GLN A 212 -18.35 20.93 4.25
CA GLN A 212 -18.59 19.64 4.89
C GLN A 212 -20.11 19.42 5.04
N SER A 213 -20.56 18.17 4.84
CA SER A 213 -21.92 17.75 5.21
C SER A 213 -22.09 17.82 6.73
N ASP A 214 -23.34 17.90 7.21
CA ASP A 214 -23.58 17.89 8.66
C ASP A 214 -23.11 16.57 9.30
N PHE A 215 -23.29 15.45 8.61
CA PHE A 215 -22.69 14.16 8.98
C PHE A 215 -21.15 14.25 9.13
N SER A 216 -20.47 14.95 8.22
CA SER A 216 -19.01 15.08 8.26
C SER A 216 -18.52 15.93 9.42
N LYS A 217 -19.30 16.94 9.83
CA LYS A 217 -19.01 17.77 11.01
C LYS A 217 -19.24 17.00 12.30
N ASP A 218 -20.35 16.29 12.41
CA ASP A 218 -20.71 15.54 13.63
C ASP A 218 -19.75 14.37 13.92
N LEU A 219 -19.12 13.83 12.86
CA LEU A 219 -18.16 12.72 12.94
C LEU A 219 -16.75 13.14 12.53
N GLU A 220 -16.40 14.42 12.65
CA GLU A 220 -15.08 14.94 12.27
C GLU A 220 -13.96 14.16 12.96
N TRP A 221 -14.10 13.88 14.26
CA TRP A 221 -13.19 13.06 15.06
C TRP A 221 -12.88 11.68 14.43
N LEU A 222 -13.82 11.08 13.69
CA LEU A 222 -13.65 9.78 13.04
C LEU A 222 -13.10 9.92 11.62
N LEU A 223 -13.56 10.95 10.89
CA LEU A 223 -13.28 11.14 9.46
C LEU A 223 -11.97 11.89 9.20
N MET A 224 -11.45 12.62 10.19
CA MET A 224 -10.17 13.34 10.13
C MET A 224 -8.98 12.37 10.04
N GLY A 225 -7.87 12.84 9.46
CA GLY A 225 -6.62 12.10 9.39
C GLY A 225 -6.63 10.95 8.36
N THR A 226 -6.04 9.80 8.72
CA THR A 226 -5.90 8.67 7.80
C THR A 226 -7.25 8.05 7.47
N THR A 227 -7.62 8.09 6.20
CA THR A 227 -8.84 7.46 5.68
C THR A 227 -8.57 6.08 5.09
N ILE A 228 -9.49 5.15 5.32
CA ILE A 228 -9.40 3.76 4.87
C ILE A 228 -10.45 3.51 3.79
N THR A 229 -10.06 2.87 2.68
CA THR A 229 -10.98 2.67 1.55
C THR A 229 -12.25 1.89 1.91
N VAL A 230 -12.14 0.82 2.71
CA VAL A 230 -13.33 0.04 3.14
C VAL A 230 -14.30 0.89 3.95
N MET A 231 -13.77 1.65 4.91
CA MET A 231 -14.55 2.58 5.73
C MET A 231 -15.25 3.62 4.85
N MET A 232 -14.53 4.18 3.87
CA MET A 232 -15.13 5.13 2.92
C MET A 232 -16.30 4.54 2.15
N ILE A 233 -16.13 3.33 1.61
CA ILE A 233 -17.18 2.67 0.83
C ILE A 233 -18.39 2.34 1.69
N LEU A 234 -18.16 1.86 2.92
CA LEU A 234 -19.25 1.54 3.84
C LEU A 234 -20.02 2.80 4.25
N ILE A 235 -19.33 3.86 4.64
CA ILE A 235 -19.99 5.11 5.06
C ILE A 235 -20.70 5.77 3.86
N ASP A 236 -20.07 5.87 2.68
CA ASP A 236 -20.70 6.55 1.54
C ASP A 236 -21.81 5.72 0.87
N LEU A 237 -21.67 4.38 0.80
CA LEU A 237 -22.49 3.51 -0.06
C LEU A 237 -23.03 2.25 0.62
N GLY A 238 -22.73 2.02 1.90
CA GLY A 238 -23.16 0.85 2.65
C GLY A 238 -22.65 -0.48 2.09
N LEU A 239 -23.35 -1.55 2.43
CA LEU A 239 -23.06 -2.90 1.93
C LEU A 239 -23.24 -3.01 0.41
N LEU A 240 -24.11 -2.21 -0.20
CA LEU A 240 -24.23 -2.16 -1.67
C LEU A 240 -22.93 -1.66 -2.31
N GLY A 241 -22.26 -0.68 -1.70
CA GLY A 241 -20.92 -0.24 -2.10
C GLY A 241 -19.89 -1.37 -2.04
N VAL A 242 -19.94 -2.20 -1.00
CA VAL A 242 -19.04 -3.35 -0.86
C VAL A 242 -19.29 -4.39 -1.95
N VAL A 243 -20.56 -4.72 -2.24
CA VAL A 243 -20.91 -5.62 -3.35
C VAL A 243 -20.43 -5.05 -4.68
N TRP A 244 -20.61 -3.74 -4.90
CA TRP A 244 -20.12 -3.07 -6.10
C TRP A 244 -18.59 -3.14 -6.22
N MET A 245 -17.88 -2.95 -5.11
CA MET A 245 -16.42 -3.09 -5.05
C MET A 245 -15.97 -4.52 -5.38
N ILE A 246 -16.64 -5.54 -4.85
CA ILE A 246 -16.35 -6.94 -5.19
C ILE A 246 -16.55 -7.17 -6.70
N CYS A 247 -17.67 -6.71 -7.26
CA CYS A 247 -17.93 -6.79 -8.70
C CYS A 247 -16.86 -6.07 -9.52
N TYR A 248 -16.42 -4.88 -9.08
CA TYR A 248 -15.34 -4.13 -9.71
C TYR A 248 -14.02 -4.90 -9.70
N ILE A 249 -13.62 -5.49 -8.56
CA ILE A 249 -12.41 -6.32 -8.45
C ILE A 249 -12.51 -7.52 -9.40
N MET A 250 -13.64 -8.23 -9.41
CA MET A 250 -13.85 -9.38 -10.29
C MET A 250 -13.75 -9.00 -11.77
N ALA A 251 -14.28 -7.83 -12.15
CA ALA A 251 -14.19 -7.31 -13.51
C ALA A 251 -12.75 -6.89 -13.86
N LEU A 252 -12.09 -6.15 -12.98
CA LEU A 252 -10.71 -5.65 -13.13
C LEU A 252 -9.72 -6.82 -13.31
N PHE A 253 -9.83 -7.83 -12.46
CA PHE A 253 -9.05 -9.06 -12.53
C PHE A 253 -9.60 -10.07 -13.54
N ARG A 254 -10.65 -9.71 -14.30
CA ARG A 254 -11.25 -10.55 -15.36
C ARG A 254 -11.51 -11.98 -14.89
N ALA A 255 -12.07 -12.16 -13.69
CA ALA A 255 -12.28 -13.46 -13.07
C ALA A 255 -13.15 -14.39 -13.96
N PHE A 256 -14.13 -13.81 -14.66
CA PHE A 256 -15.07 -14.55 -15.50
C PHE A 256 -14.63 -14.78 -16.95
N ARG A 257 -13.47 -14.25 -17.38
CA ARG A 257 -12.98 -14.45 -18.75
C ARG A 257 -11.82 -15.45 -18.75
N ARG A 258 -11.84 -16.44 -19.64
CA ARG A 258 -10.70 -17.33 -19.87
C ARG A 258 -9.52 -16.56 -20.45
N VAL A 259 -8.63 -16.08 -19.58
CA VAL A 259 -7.39 -15.39 -19.97
C VAL A 259 -6.28 -16.43 -20.13
N ARG A 260 -6.04 -16.90 -21.36
CA ARG A 260 -5.06 -17.97 -21.67
C ARG A 260 -3.59 -17.64 -21.37
N LYS A 261 -3.21 -16.35 -21.27
CA LYS A 261 -1.80 -15.92 -21.13
C LYS A 261 -1.63 -14.86 -20.03
N ARG A 262 -2.13 -15.15 -18.82
CA ARG A 262 -1.99 -14.29 -17.65
C ARG A 262 -0.67 -14.56 -16.92
N GLU A 263 0.03 -13.51 -16.49
CA GLU A 263 1.20 -13.65 -15.60
C GLU A 263 0.74 -13.66 -14.13
N MET A 264 0.67 -14.85 -13.56
CA MET A 264 0.11 -15.07 -12.22
C MET A 264 0.88 -14.36 -11.11
N ARG A 265 2.20 -14.18 -11.25
CA ARG A 265 3.01 -13.47 -10.24
C ARG A 265 2.52 -12.04 -10.05
N ILE A 266 2.34 -11.31 -11.14
CA ILE A 266 1.81 -9.94 -11.12
C ILE A 266 0.37 -9.95 -10.64
N THR A 267 -0.46 -10.87 -11.13
CA THR A 267 -1.87 -10.93 -10.71
C THR A 267 -2.01 -11.13 -9.20
N ILE A 268 -1.28 -12.08 -8.60
CA ILE A 268 -1.33 -12.34 -7.16
C ILE A 268 -0.75 -11.16 -6.38
N PHE A 269 0.42 -10.64 -6.80
CA PHE A 269 1.03 -9.49 -6.15
C PHE A 269 0.07 -8.29 -6.13
N MET A 270 -0.51 -7.94 -7.27
CA MET A 270 -1.47 -6.84 -7.36
C MET A 270 -2.73 -7.10 -6.53
N LEU A 271 -3.25 -8.34 -6.52
CA LEU A 271 -4.43 -8.67 -5.70
C LEU A 271 -4.15 -8.49 -4.21
N VAL A 272 -3.01 -8.98 -3.72
CA VAL A 272 -2.64 -8.84 -2.31
C VAL A 272 -2.41 -7.37 -1.95
N ILE A 273 -1.70 -6.60 -2.80
CA ILE A 273 -1.53 -5.15 -2.62
C ILE A 273 -2.90 -4.45 -2.58
N PHE A 274 -3.82 -4.78 -3.48
CA PHE A 274 -5.17 -4.20 -3.46
C PHE A 274 -5.85 -4.44 -2.13
N LEU A 275 -5.93 -5.70 -1.69
CA LEU A 275 -6.57 -6.07 -0.43
C LEU A 275 -5.92 -5.37 0.76
N MET A 276 -4.60 -5.25 0.79
CA MET A 276 -3.89 -4.52 1.85
C MET A 276 -4.22 -3.03 1.84
N VAL A 277 -4.19 -2.40 0.66
CA VAL A 277 -4.51 -0.97 0.50
C VAL A 277 -5.95 -0.67 0.92
N MET A 278 -6.90 -1.59 0.68
CA MET A 278 -8.30 -1.44 1.09
C MET A 278 -8.47 -1.13 2.58
N PHE A 279 -7.60 -1.70 3.43
CA PHE A 279 -7.61 -1.51 4.89
C PHE A 279 -6.54 -0.53 5.39
N TYR A 280 -5.72 0.02 4.50
CA TYR A 280 -4.56 0.84 4.87
C TYR A 280 -4.69 2.31 4.47
N MET A 281 -5.21 2.61 3.29
CA MET A 281 -5.32 3.98 2.79
C MET A 281 -6.47 4.15 1.81
N ALA A 282 -6.88 5.40 1.55
CA ALA A 282 -7.86 5.76 0.54
C ALA A 282 -7.28 5.71 -0.89
N MET A 283 -7.15 4.51 -1.47
CA MET A 283 -6.61 4.31 -2.81
C MET A 283 -7.28 5.20 -3.87
N HIS A 284 -8.60 5.37 -3.73
CA HIS A 284 -9.43 6.06 -4.71
C HIS A 284 -9.21 7.57 -4.77
N GLN A 285 -8.59 8.15 -3.75
CA GLN A 285 -8.24 9.56 -3.72
C GLN A 285 -6.92 9.84 -4.45
N THR A 286 -6.05 8.84 -4.63
CA THR A 286 -4.76 9.00 -5.32
C THR A 286 -4.84 8.56 -6.79
N ILE A 287 -5.19 9.50 -7.68
CA ILE A 287 -5.34 9.25 -9.13
C ILE A 287 -4.14 8.50 -9.75
N PRO A 288 -2.86 8.90 -9.52
CA PRO A 288 -1.72 8.18 -10.10
C PRO A 288 -1.66 6.70 -9.71
N LEU A 289 -2.01 6.38 -8.47
CA LEU A 289 -2.03 5.01 -7.94
C LEU A 289 -3.05 4.17 -8.70
N ILE A 290 -4.29 4.63 -8.83
CA ILE A 290 -5.36 3.90 -9.53
C ILE A 290 -5.01 3.65 -11.00
N ILE A 291 -4.50 4.68 -11.70
CA ILE A 291 -4.16 4.58 -13.12
C ILE A 291 -3.08 3.51 -13.32
N ILE A 292 -1.97 3.61 -12.56
CA ILE A 292 -0.84 2.69 -12.70
C ILE A 292 -1.24 1.27 -12.30
N PHE A 293 -1.99 1.14 -11.22
CA PHE A 293 -2.47 -0.13 -10.70
C PHE A 293 -3.37 -0.86 -11.71
N THR A 294 -4.39 -0.15 -12.22
CA THR A 294 -5.32 -0.66 -13.24
C THR A 294 -4.58 -1.03 -14.53
N PHE A 295 -3.63 -0.18 -14.95
CA PHE A 295 -2.81 -0.43 -16.14
C PHE A 295 -1.99 -1.72 -16.03
N ILE A 296 -1.29 -1.93 -14.90
CA ILE A 296 -0.48 -3.15 -14.69
C ILE A 296 -1.36 -4.40 -14.62
N ILE A 297 -2.52 -4.35 -13.95
CA ILE A 297 -3.44 -5.50 -13.93
C ILE A 297 -3.91 -5.83 -15.35
N MET A 298 -4.30 -4.81 -16.11
CA MET A 298 -4.71 -4.97 -17.48
C MET A 298 -3.62 -5.64 -18.32
N LEU A 299 -2.35 -5.22 -18.17
CA LEU A 299 -1.20 -5.82 -18.85
C LEU A 299 -0.92 -7.25 -18.38
N SER A 300 -1.08 -7.55 -17.09
CA SER A 300 -0.89 -8.90 -16.55
C SER A 300 -1.81 -9.93 -17.23
N SER A 301 -3.02 -9.51 -17.60
CA SER A 301 -3.98 -10.33 -18.35
C SER A 301 -3.66 -10.47 -19.83
N ARG A 302 -2.75 -9.65 -20.37
CA ARG A 302 -2.34 -9.65 -21.78
C ARG A 302 -0.85 -9.94 -21.94
N TRP A 303 -0.26 -10.66 -20.99
CA TRP A 303 1.18 -10.89 -20.91
C TRP A 303 1.77 -11.50 -22.19
N GLY A 304 1.00 -12.33 -22.87
CA GLY A 304 1.38 -12.90 -24.17
C GLY A 304 1.71 -11.86 -25.25
N LEU A 305 1.00 -10.72 -25.29
CA LEU A 305 1.26 -9.64 -26.25
C LEU A 305 2.58 -8.93 -25.97
N LEU A 306 3.00 -8.92 -24.70
CA LEU A 306 4.27 -8.34 -24.32
C LEU A 306 5.46 -9.15 -24.83
N LYS A 307 5.30 -10.34 -25.44
CA LYS A 307 6.43 -11.03 -26.07
C LYS A 307 7.12 -10.13 -27.13
N HIS A 308 6.32 -9.39 -27.90
CA HIS A 308 6.77 -8.56 -29.02
C HIS A 308 7.22 -7.16 -28.63
N VAL A 309 6.87 -6.71 -27.41
CA VAL A 309 7.30 -5.41 -26.93
C VAL A 309 8.76 -5.51 -26.48
N PRO A 310 9.66 -4.60 -26.88
CA PRO A 310 11.02 -4.57 -26.37
C PRO A 310 11.01 -4.43 -24.85
N VAL A 311 11.93 -5.12 -24.19
CA VAL A 311 12.09 -4.98 -22.74
C VAL A 311 12.94 -3.74 -22.50
N PHE A 312 12.41 -2.80 -21.72
CA PHE A 312 13.14 -1.58 -21.41
C PHE A 312 14.49 -1.91 -20.75
N SER A 313 15.58 -1.43 -21.35
CA SER A 313 16.93 -1.39 -20.80
C SER A 313 17.40 0.06 -20.78
N GLY A 314 17.47 0.65 -19.57
CA GLY A 314 18.04 1.99 -19.38
C GLY A 314 19.54 1.93 -19.15
N TRP A 315 20.20 3.08 -19.05
CA TRP A 315 21.67 3.14 -18.87
C TRP A 315 22.18 2.43 -17.60
N MET A 316 21.32 2.30 -16.59
CA MET A 316 21.63 1.62 -15.32
C MET A 316 21.11 0.17 -15.25
N LEU A 317 20.45 -0.31 -16.32
CA LEU A 317 19.92 -1.67 -16.39
C LEU A 317 20.54 -2.41 -17.57
N PRO A 318 21.28 -3.51 -17.33
CA PRO A 318 21.91 -4.25 -18.41
C PRO A 318 20.87 -4.76 -19.43
N PRO A 319 21.24 -4.86 -20.71
CA PRO A 319 20.33 -5.33 -21.76
C PRO A 319 19.87 -6.76 -21.47
N VAL A 320 18.58 -7.03 -21.64
CA VAL A 320 18.05 -8.39 -21.49
C VAL A 320 18.21 -9.11 -22.81
N LYS A 321 19.06 -10.15 -22.85
CA LYS A 321 19.14 -11.07 -23.98
C LYS A 321 17.87 -11.94 -24.00
N LYS A 322 16.82 -11.47 -24.66
CA LYS A 322 15.75 -12.40 -25.04
C LYS A 322 16.29 -13.26 -26.16
N TYR A 323 16.55 -14.54 -25.87
CA TYR A 323 16.63 -15.54 -26.92
C TYR A 323 15.31 -15.49 -27.69
N VAL A 324 15.39 -15.09 -28.96
CA VAL A 324 14.34 -15.32 -29.94
C VAL A 324 14.38 -16.81 -30.24
N CYS A 325 13.79 -17.63 -29.36
CA CYS A 325 13.62 -19.05 -29.63
C CYS A 325 12.22 -19.49 -29.19
N GLU A 326 11.38 -19.66 -30.22
CA GLU A 326 10.19 -20.53 -30.40
C GLU A 326 8.95 -20.31 -29.51
#